data_AF-T0RMT8-F1
#
_entry.id   AF-T0RMT8-F1
#
_cell.length_a   1.000
_cell.length_b   1.000
_cell.length_c   1.000
_cell.angle_alpha   90.00
_cell.angle_beta   90.00
_cell.angle_gamma   90.00
#
_symmetry.space_group_name_H-M   'P 1'
#
loop_
_entity.id
_entity.type
_entity.pdbx_description
1 polymer ?
#
loop_
_entity_poly.entity_id
_entity_poly.type
_entity_poly.pdbx_seq_one_letter_code
_entity_poly.pdbx_strand_id
1 'polypeptide(L)'
;MHPTTSALCDRLLYSSDDDSDDHLTTVATKSLGELLEIPLDLPRDSPQADRRPALECPVCLDAVCKPVATKCGHVFCDECLMQALQRAKHKCPVCRRRVTRNQLLRLFI
;
A
#
# COMPACT_ATOMS: atom_id res chain seq x y z
N MET A 1 -3.39 -8.10 25.33
CA MET A 1 -3.35 -6.80 24.62
C MET A 1 -1.93 -6.57 24.18
N HIS A 2 -1.62 -6.89 22.94
CA HIS A 2 -0.34 -6.57 22.28
C HIS A 2 -0.59 -5.33 21.40
N PRO A 3 0.26 -4.29 21.46
CA PRO A 3 0.12 -3.14 20.59
C PRO A 3 0.37 -3.58 19.15
N THR A 4 -0.58 -3.32 18.25
CA THR A 4 -0.40 -3.54 16.82
C THR A 4 0.66 -2.57 16.32
N THR A 5 1.62 -3.10 15.57
CA THR A 5 2.72 -2.38 14.94
C THR A 5 2.26 -1.27 13.96
N SER A 6 0.94 -1.16 13.71
CA SER A 6 0.33 -0.08 12.90
C SER A 6 0.40 1.30 13.57
N ALA A 7 0.51 1.41 14.90
CA ALA A 7 0.59 2.71 15.57
C ALA A 7 1.94 3.44 15.37
N LEU A 8 2.95 2.78 14.80
CA LEU A 8 4.28 3.33 14.57
C LEU A 8 4.45 4.01 13.21
N CYS A 9 3.54 3.79 12.25
CA CYS A 9 3.63 4.42 10.92
C CYS A 9 2.77 5.70 10.78
N ASP A 10 1.90 6.00 11.75
CA ASP A 10 0.83 7.00 11.57
C ASP A 10 1.16 8.41 12.10
N ARG A 11 2.27 8.60 12.82
CA ARG A 11 2.46 9.83 13.62
C ARG A 11 3.03 11.05 12.89
N LEU A 12 3.18 11.05 11.57
CA LEU A 12 3.88 12.15 10.88
C LEU A 12 3.22 12.74 9.64
N LEU A 13 1.96 12.45 9.31
CA LEU A 13 1.32 13.13 8.20
C LEU A 13 -0.08 13.59 8.58
N TYR A 14 -0.31 14.88 8.36
CA TYR A 14 -1.61 15.53 8.31
C TYR A 14 -2.10 16.26 9.57
N SER A 15 -1.37 17.31 9.94
CA SER A 15 -1.98 18.51 10.53
C SER A 15 -2.16 19.53 9.40
N SER A 16 -3.37 19.68 8.87
CA SER A 16 -3.76 20.81 8.01
C SER A 16 -5.28 20.96 8.04
N ASP A 17 -5.73 21.90 8.87
CA ASP A 17 -7.00 22.62 8.78
C ASP A 17 -7.05 23.38 7.46
N ASP A 18 -8.07 23.20 6.61
CA ASP A 18 -8.50 24.21 5.62
C ASP A 18 -9.93 23.94 5.10
N ASP A 19 -10.66 25.02 4.84
CA ASP A 19 -12.12 25.21 4.75
C ASP A 19 -12.57 25.48 3.28
N SER A 20 -13.88 25.34 2.98
CA SER A 20 -14.63 25.79 1.76
C SER A 20 -14.55 24.92 0.47
N ASP A 21 -15.46 24.93 -0.52
CA ASP A 21 -16.93 25.07 -0.72
C ASP A 21 -17.22 24.81 -2.24
N ASP A 22 -18.41 24.28 -2.56
CA ASP A 22 -19.22 24.30 -3.82
C ASP A 22 -18.60 24.28 -5.26
N HIS A 23 -18.97 23.29 -6.12
CA HIS A 23 -19.75 23.51 -7.36
C HIS A 23 -20.06 22.22 -8.17
N LEU A 24 -21.34 22.12 -8.56
CA LEU A 24 -22.02 21.15 -9.44
C LEU A 24 -21.81 21.48 -10.92
N THR A 25 -21.65 20.48 -11.83
CA THR A 25 -22.08 20.63 -13.24
C THR A 25 -22.52 19.31 -13.88
N THR A 26 -23.71 19.34 -14.48
CA THR A 26 -24.38 18.29 -15.28
C THR A 26 -24.45 18.78 -16.72
N VAL A 27 -24.20 17.95 -17.74
CA VAL A 27 -24.72 18.24 -19.10
C VAL A 27 -25.14 16.94 -19.81
N ALA A 28 -26.40 16.92 -20.27
CA ALA A 28 -27.00 15.89 -21.11
C ALA A 28 -27.03 16.33 -22.59
N THR A 29 -26.85 15.40 -23.55
CA THR A 29 -27.25 15.57 -24.97
C THR A 29 -27.78 14.25 -25.56
N LYS A 30 -28.78 14.30 -26.46
CA LYS A 30 -29.62 13.17 -26.94
C LYS A 30 -29.40 12.81 -28.43
N SER A 31 -29.66 11.53 -28.75
CA SER A 31 -29.85 10.81 -30.06
C SER A 31 -28.60 10.29 -30.78
N LEU A 32 -28.52 9.08 -31.36
CA LEU A 32 -29.43 7.93 -31.57
C LEU A 32 -28.52 6.71 -31.89
N GLY A 33 -28.67 5.56 -31.22
CA GLY A 33 -27.93 4.33 -31.60
C GLY A 33 -27.58 3.44 -30.42
N GLU A 34 -28.54 2.63 -30.00
CA GLU A 34 -28.42 1.68 -28.90
C GLU A 34 -27.52 0.50 -29.29
N LEU A 35 -26.42 0.30 -28.57
CA LEU A 35 -26.04 -0.99 -27.99
C LEU A 35 -25.02 -0.75 -26.85
N LEU A 36 -25.57 -0.69 -25.63
CA LEU A 36 -24.95 -0.94 -24.32
C LEU A 36 -23.95 0.10 -23.78
N GLU A 37 -24.46 1.17 -23.16
CA GLU A 37 -23.70 1.93 -22.17
C GLU A 37 -23.76 1.20 -20.82
N ILE A 38 -22.64 0.61 -20.40
CA ILE A 38 -22.44 0.21 -19.01
C ILE A 38 -22.07 1.51 -18.26
N PRO A 39 -22.86 2.00 -17.29
CA PRO A 39 -22.40 3.09 -16.44
C PRO A 39 -21.26 2.56 -15.58
N LEU A 40 -20.02 2.82 -16.01
CA LEU A 40 -18.87 2.70 -15.14
C LEU A 40 -18.94 3.92 -14.21
N ASP A 41 -19.71 3.78 -13.13
CA ASP A 41 -19.62 4.66 -11.97
C ASP A 41 -18.20 4.50 -11.39
N LEU A 42 -17.25 5.20 -11.99
CA LEU A 42 -15.91 5.37 -11.46
C LEU A 42 -16.04 6.31 -10.28
N PRO A 43 -15.72 5.88 -9.04
CA PRO A 43 -15.67 6.77 -7.90
C PRO A 43 -14.78 7.95 -8.27
N ARG A 44 -15.35 9.15 -8.09
CA ARG A 44 -14.74 10.44 -8.38
C ARG A 44 -13.45 10.56 -7.57
N ASP A 45 -12.34 10.17 -8.17
CA ASP A 45 -11.05 10.22 -7.51
C ASP A 45 -10.67 11.70 -7.37
N SER A 46 -10.74 12.14 -6.11
CA SER A 46 -10.28 13.43 -5.61
C SER A 46 -8.82 13.70 -6.02
N PRO A 47 -8.34 14.96 -5.93
CA PRO A 47 -7.07 15.39 -6.52
C PRO A 47 -5.94 14.44 -6.13
N GLN A 48 -5.43 13.67 -7.10
CA GLN A 48 -4.39 12.68 -6.88
C GLN A 48 -3.06 13.39 -6.62
N ALA A 49 -2.86 13.83 -5.38
CA ALA A 49 -1.56 14.26 -4.88
C ALA A 49 -0.62 13.05 -4.92
N ASP A 50 0.31 13.07 -5.87
CA ASP A 50 1.52 12.22 -5.95
C ASP A 50 1.31 10.73 -5.63
N ARG A 51 0.59 10.00 -6.50
CA ARG A 51 0.36 8.55 -6.36
C ARG A 51 1.59 7.72 -6.72
N ARG A 52 2.70 7.88 -6.00
CA ARG A 52 3.66 6.78 -5.92
C ARG A 52 2.96 5.65 -5.16
N PRO A 53 2.79 4.45 -5.77
CA PRO A 53 2.18 3.35 -5.06
C PRO A 53 3.03 3.03 -3.83
N ALA A 54 2.44 3.14 -2.64
CA ALA A 54 3.08 2.68 -1.42
C ALA A 54 3.34 1.18 -1.54
N LEU A 55 4.54 0.73 -1.16
CA LEU A 55 4.82 -0.71 -1.10
C LEU A 55 3.99 -1.33 0.01
N GLU A 56 3.28 -2.42 -0.27
CA GLU A 56 2.51 -3.19 0.71
C GLU A 56 3.30 -4.43 1.19
N CYS A 57 3.27 -4.68 2.49
CA CYS A 57 3.93 -5.81 3.11
C CYS A 57 3.06 -7.07 3.00
N PRO A 58 3.51 -8.16 2.38
CA PRO A 58 2.69 -9.37 2.20
C PRO A 58 2.49 -10.19 3.49
N VAL A 59 3.05 -9.75 4.62
CA VAL A 59 2.90 -10.41 5.93
C VAL A 59 1.85 -9.70 6.79
N CYS A 60 1.86 -8.37 6.85
CA CYS A 60 0.88 -7.60 7.62
C CYS A 60 -0.22 -6.95 6.78
N LEU A 61 -0.11 -7.00 5.45
CA LEU A 61 -1.07 -6.46 4.47
C LEU A 61 -1.30 -4.95 4.65
N ASP A 62 -0.24 -4.23 4.99
CA ASP A 62 -0.23 -2.79 5.25
C ASP A 62 1.02 -2.17 4.60
N ALA A 63 1.09 -0.84 4.55
CA ALA A 63 2.24 -0.10 4.05
C ALA A 63 3.54 -0.57 4.72
N VAL A 64 4.59 -0.76 3.92
CA VAL A 64 5.87 -1.26 4.43
C VAL A 64 6.55 -0.20 5.31
N CYS A 65 6.65 -0.49 6.61
CA CYS A 65 7.47 0.29 7.55
C CYS A 65 8.87 -0.32 7.69
N LYS A 66 9.92 0.50 7.57
CA LYS A 66 11.33 0.08 7.56
C LYS A 66 11.57 -1.07 6.56
N PRO A 67 11.45 -0.78 5.25
CA PRO A 67 11.49 -1.80 4.22
C PRO A 67 12.81 -2.56 4.21
N VAL A 68 12.71 -3.89 4.18
CA VAL A 68 13.81 -4.81 3.97
C VAL A 68 13.52 -5.73 2.79
N ALA A 69 14.46 -5.76 1.85
CA ALA A 69 14.45 -6.71 0.75
C ALA A 69 15.29 -7.94 1.09
N THR A 70 14.79 -9.09 0.70
CA THR A 70 15.57 -10.33 0.65
C THR A 70 16.33 -10.41 -0.67
N LYS A 71 17.44 -11.18 -0.75
CA LYS A 71 18.12 -11.47 -2.03
C LYS A 71 17.23 -12.05 -3.13
N CYS A 72 16.07 -12.61 -2.79
CA CYS A 72 15.12 -13.10 -3.77
C CYS A 72 14.21 -12.02 -4.37
N GLY A 73 14.31 -10.76 -3.90
CA GLY A 73 13.60 -9.59 -4.42
C GLY A 73 12.35 -9.18 -3.64
N HIS A 74 11.86 -9.99 -2.71
CA HIS A 74 10.64 -9.65 -1.95
C HIS A 74 10.95 -8.69 -0.79
N VAL A 75 10.06 -7.73 -0.61
CA VAL A 75 10.13 -6.64 0.37
C VAL A 75 9.08 -6.84 1.47
N PHE A 76 9.46 -6.51 2.70
CA PHE A 76 8.64 -6.66 3.91
C PHE A 76 8.98 -5.56 4.90
N CYS A 77 8.16 -5.37 5.95
CA CYS A 77 8.60 -4.64 7.14
C CYS A 77 9.72 -5.43 7.85
N ASP A 78 10.71 -4.74 8.42
CA ASP A 78 11.82 -5.37 9.16
C ASP A 78 11.34 -6.37 10.21
N GLU A 79 10.41 -5.93 11.06
CA GLU A 79 9.83 -6.77 12.12
C GLU A 79 9.02 -7.95 11.56
N CYS A 80 8.24 -7.71 10.52
CA CYS A 80 7.44 -8.76 9.87
C CYS A 80 8.33 -9.86 9.30
N LEU A 81 9.42 -9.49 8.62
CA LEU A 81 10.36 -10.46 8.07
C LEU A 81 11.08 -11.23 9.18
N MET A 82 11.54 -10.56 10.24
CA MET A 82 12.23 -11.21 11.34
C MET A 82 11.36 -12.27 12.03
N GLN A 83 10.10 -11.94 12.32
CA GLN A 83 9.15 -12.88 12.89
C GLN A 83 8.82 -14.04 11.93
N ALA A 84 8.64 -13.74 10.65
CA ALA A 84 8.33 -14.75 9.65
C ALA A 84 9.48 -15.73 9.46
N LEU A 85 10.74 -15.27 9.44
CA LEU A 85 11.91 -16.15 9.31
C LEU A 85 12.06 -17.11 10.49
N GLN A 86 11.69 -16.67 11.70
CA GLN A 86 11.70 -17.52 12.90
C GLN A 86 10.68 -18.67 12.77
N ARG A 87 9.50 -18.41 12.19
CA ARG A 87 8.44 -19.41 12.01
C ARG A 87 8.66 -20.29 10.77
N ALA A 88 9.20 -19.71 9.70
CA ALA A 88 9.32 -20.35 8.39
C ALA A 88 10.67 -21.05 8.16
N LYS A 89 11.43 -21.38 9.21
CA LYS A 89 12.75 -22.04 9.12
C LYS A 89 13.70 -21.32 8.15
N HIS A 90 13.80 -19.99 8.28
CA HIS A 90 14.67 -19.14 7.45
C HIS A 90 14.35 -19.21 5.94
N LYS A 91 13.07 -19.21 5.59
CA LYS A 91 12.59 -19.16 4.20
C LYS A 91 11.76 -17.90 3.94
N CYS A 92 11.89 -17.34 2.74
CA CYS A 92 11.08 -16.22 2.29
C CYS A 92 9.57 -16.59 2.35
N PRO A 93 8.70 -15.76 2.94
CA PRO A 93 7.26 -16.01 3.01
C PRO A 93 6.58 -16.12 1.64
N VAL A 94 7.13 -15.47 0.61
CA VAL A 94 6.52 -15.43 -0.73
C VAL A 94 7.01 -16.61 -1.58
N CYS A 95 8.31 -16.73 -1.81
CA CYS A 95 8.86 -17.71 -2.76
C CYS A 95 9.58 -18.90 -2.11
N ARG A 96 9.61 -18.98 -0.78
CA ARG A 96 10.18 -20.09 0.01
C ARG A 96 11.69 -20.35 -0.18
N ARG A 97 12.40 -19.50 -0.92
CA ARG A 97 13.87 -19.52 -1.01
C ARG A 97 14.47 -19.30 0.37
N ARG A 98 15.62 -19.93 0.66
CA ARG A 98 16.34 -19.72 1.93
C ARG A 98 16.79 -18.27 2.03
N VAL A 99 16.65 -17.70 3.22
CA VAL A 99 17.03 -16.32 3.55
C VAL A 99 17.91 -16.36 4.78
N THR A 100 19.12 -15.81 4.70
CA THR A 100 20.00 -15.61 5.86
C THR A 100 20.06 -14.14 6.24
N ARG A 101 20.44 -13.82 7.49
CA ARG A 101 20.53 -12.43 7.96
C ARG A 101 21.47 -11.58 7.11
N ASN A 102 22.54 -12.18 6.58
CA ASN A 102 23.54 -11.49 5.74
C ASN A 102 23.03 -11.25 4.29
N GLN A 103 21.80 -11.66 3.97
CA GLN A 103 21.16 -11.53 2.66
C GLN A 103 20.00 -10.53 2.67
N LEU A 104 19.92 -9.71 3.72
CA LEU A 104 18.91 -8.69 3.90
C LEU A 104 19.47 -7.32 3.53
N LEU A 105 18.71 -6.58 2.74
CA LEU A 105 19.03 -5.23 2.30
C LEU A 105 17.99 -4.28 2.87
N ARG A 106 18.43 -3.31 3.66
CA ARG A 106 17.57 -2.21 4.11
C ARG A 106 17.39 -1.24 2.96
N LEU A 107 16.14 -0.89 2.67
CA LEU A 107 15.80 0.09 1.66
C LEU A 107 15.53 1.44 2.34
N PHE A 108 15.99 2.53 1.72
CA PHE A 108 15.72 3.89 2.14
C PHE A 108 14.91 4.54 1.02
N ILE A 109 13.60 4.31 1.05
CA ILE A 109 12.62 4.81 0.09
C ILE A 109 11.80 5.94 0.70
#